data_AF-A0A356GDQ0-F1
#
_entry.id   AF-A0A356GDQ0-F1
#
_cell.length_a   1.000
_cell.length_b   1.000
_cell.length_c   1.000
_cell.angle_alpha   90.00
_cell.angle_beta   90.00
_cell.angle_gamma   90.00
#
_symmetry.space_group_name_H-M   'P 1'
#
loop_
_entity.id
_entity.type
_entity.pdbx_description
1 polymer ?
#
loop_
_entity_poly.entity_id
_entity_poly.type
_entity_poly.pdbx_seq_one_letter_code
_entity_poly.pdbx_strand_id
1 'polypeptide(L)'
;MKKINFMVSSSAKSEHFALWQACFGDTHEEIKLFLRAADSSLLAECRDGDELAGMALLVPATVRGKPAYYGYAVCTAEKHRKKGVCRALHEEIFRLCDAEKKGYFLHPADTGLFAMYAGFGMRLCGGCRYAEYAYSGVGLLTDAPKPRHATADDFARDESDVRWGRGLLEYAAEPDENGICLCFPDGALAYGEKRGDALTLSFSQGLCREHLSALCRDTACGTVKMRLNGDDTPYLMGYNLPFENLHIDFTFE
;
A
#
# COMPACT_ATOMS: atom_id res chain seq x y z
N MET A 1 -22.58 6.73 24.84
CA MET A 1 -21.47 6.01 24.16
C MET A 1 -20.53 5.50 25.23
N LYS A 2 -20.18 4.20 25.20
CA LYS A 2 -19.10 3.70 26.06
C LYS A 2 -17.81 4.47 25.74
N LYS A 3 -16.99 4.71 26.76
CA LYS A 3 -15.71 5.40 26.64
C LYS A 3 -14.78 4.50 25.83
N ILE A 4 -14.54 4.88 24.58
CA ILE A 4 -13.55 4.23 23.74
C ILE A 4 -12.20 4.80 24.14
N ASN A 5 -11.27 3.93 24.51
CA ASN A 5 -9.91 4.34 24.85
C ASN A 5 -9.03 4.25 23.60
N PHE A 6 -8.29 5.32 23.34
CA PHE A 6 -7.29 5.38 22.28
C PHE A 6 -5.90 5.24 22.88
N MET A 7 -5.08 4.42 22.25
CA MET A 7 -3.70 4.19 22.64
C MET A 7 -2.83 4.12 21.39
N VAL A 8 -1.59 4.60 21.54
CA VAL A 8 -0.56 4.45 20.52
C VAL A 8 0.60 3.68 21.13
N SER A 9 1.03 2.62 20.46
CA SER A 9 2.15 1.76 20.88
C SER A 9 3.16 1.63 19.74
N SER A 10 4.44 1.47 20.07
CA SER A 10 5.48 1.07 19.11
C SER A 10 5.66 -0.45 19.01
N SER A 11 4.85 -1.24 19.73
CA SER A 11 4.98 -2.69 19.81
C SER A 11 3.65 -3.41 19.67
N ALA A 12 3.63 -4.44 18.81
CA ALA A 12 2.49 -5.31 18.60
C ALA A 12 2.40 -6.38 19.69
N LYS A 13 1.17 -6.63 20.15
CA LYS A 13 0.80 -7.71 21.08
C LYS A 13 0.02 -8.80 20.36
N SER A 14 -0.10 -9.98 20.97
CA SER A 14 -0.82 -11.14 20.38
C SER A 14 -2.24 -10.83 19.90
N GLU A 15 -2.98 -9.96 20.60
CA GLU A 15 -4.33 -9.52 20.19
C GLU A 15 -4.35 -8.73 18.86
N HIS A 16 -3.26 -8.03 18.52
CA HIS A 16 -3.13 -7.31 17.24
C HIS A 16 -2.96 -8.29 16.09
N PHE A 17 -2.12 -9.30 16.27
CA PHE A 17 -1.98 -10.39 15.30
C PHE A 17 -3.34 -11.06 15.10
N ALA A 18 -4.01 -11.48 16.18
CA ALA A 18 -5.30 -12.14 16.08
C ALA A 18 -6.35 -11.29 15.34
N LEU A 19 -6.43 -9.98 15.62
CA LEU A 19 -7.37 -9.09 14.94
C LEU A 19 -7.01 -8.89 13.45
N TRP A 20 -5.73 -8.69 13.15
CA TRP A 20 -5.23 -8.57 11.79
C TRP A 20 -5.56 -9.82 10.97
N GLN A 21 -5.17 -11.00 11.46
CA GLN A 21 -5.42 -12.28 10.80
C GLN A 21 -6.92 -12.51 10.57
N ALA A 22 -7.76 -12.19 11.55
CA ALA A 22 -9.21 -12.33 11.42
C ALA A 22 -9.82 -11.39 10.36
N CYS A 23 -9.19 -10.25 10.08
CA CYS A 23 -9.69 -9.28 9.10
C CYS A 23 -9.13 -9.46 7.69
N PHE A 24 -7.86 -9.86 7.57
CA PHE A 24 -7.13 -9.88 6.30
C PHE A 24 -6.75 -11.29 5.83
N GLY A 25 -6.68 -12.27 6.74
CA GLY A 25 -6.32 -13.66 6.42
C GLY A 25 -4.81 -13.93 6.42
N ASP A 26 -3.98 -12.90 6.62
CA ASP A 26 -2.53 -13.05 6.67
C ASP A 26 -2.07 -14.04 7.75
N THR A 27 -0.95 -14.69 7.50
CA THR A 27 -0.29 -15.56 8.45
C THR A 27 0.45 -14.76 9.51
N HIS A 28 0.70 -15.40 10.64
CA HIS A 28 1.44 -14.79 11.74
C HIS A 28 2.87 -14.38 11.33
N GLU A 29 3.50 -15.14 10.43
CA GLU A 29 4.85 -14.85 9.96
C GLU A 29 4.88 -13.72 8.93
N GLU A 30 3.88 -13.60 8.05
CA GLU A 30 3.75 -12.44 7.14
C GLU A 30 3.59 -11.14 7.95
N ILE A 31 2.70 -11.13 8.95
CA ILE A 31 2.50 -9.96 9.82
C ILE A 31 3.79 -9.60 10.56
N LYS A 32 4.50 -10.59 11.12
CA LYS A 32 5.80 -10.35 11.79
C LYS A 32 6.83 -9.76 10.85
N LEU A 33 6.93 -10.30 9.63
CA LEU A 33 7.90 -9.84 8.64
C LEU A 33 7.61 -8.39 8.25
N PHE A 34 6.34 -8.06 8.00
CA PHE A 34 5.93 -6.70 7.71
C PHE A 34 6.21 -5.73 8.86
N LEU A 35 5.84 -6.09 10.10
CA LEU A 35 6.09 -5.23 11.28
C LEU A 35 7.58 -4.98 11.51
N ARG A 36 8.45 -5.96 11.24
CA ARG A 36 9.91 -5.77 11.29
C ARG A 36 10.40 -4.81 10.21
N ALA A 37 9.84 -4.87 9.01
CA ALA A 37 10.18 -3.94 7.93
C ALA A 37 9.68 -2.51 8.22
N ALA A 38 8.52 -2.40 8.85
CA ALA A 38 7.89 -1.16 9.27
C ALA A 38 8.32 -0.71 10.68
N ASP A 39 9.58 -0.94 11.08
CA ASP A 39 10.11 -0.82 12.47
C ASP A 39 9.84 0.52 13.19
N SER A 40 9.53 1.59 12.44
CA SER A 40 9.17 2.91 13.01
C SER A 40 7.65 3.19 13.01
N SER A 41 6.84 2.18 12.76
CA SER A 41 5.38 2.29 12.74
C SER A 41 4.79 2.39 14.13
N LEU A 42 3.65 3.08 14.21
CA LEU A 42 2.86 3.20 15.42
C LEU A 42 1.58 2.39 15.27
N LEU A 43 1.22 1.63 16.29
CA LEU A 43 -0.07 0.97 16.38
C LEU A 43 -1.06 1.88 17.08
N ALA A 44 -2.01 2.40 16.32
CA ALA A 44 -3.18 3.10 16.83
C ALA A 44 -4.25 2.07 17.20
N GLU A 45 -4.67 2.06 18.46
CA GLU A 45 -5.62 1.08 19.00
C GLU A 45 -6.90 1.78 19.47
N CYS A 46 -8.03 1.13 19.26
CA CYS A 46 -9.33 1.53 19.77
C CYS A 46 -9.91 0.39 20.61
N ARG A 47 -10.18 0.63 21.90
CA ARG A 47 -10.68 -0.41 22.85
C ARG A 47 -12.11 -0.16 23.35
N ASP A 48 -12.89 -1.24 23.50
CA ASP A 48 -14.15 -1.27 24.29
C ASP A 48 -13.87 -1.96 25.63
N GLY A 49 -13.63 -1.17 26.67
CA GLY A 49 -13.08 -1.69 27.93
C GLY A 49 -11.63 -2.17 27.73
N ASP A 50 -11.35 -3.42 28.11
CA ASP A 50 -10.04 -4.04 27.92
C ASP A 50 -9.89 -4.68 26.52
N GLU A 51 -10.98 -4.80 25.76
CA GLU A 51 -10.96 -5.51 24.50
C GLU A 51 -10.54 -4.63 23.32
N LEU A 52 -9.58 -5.10 22.51
CA LEU A 52 -9.21 -4.48 21.24
C LEU A 52 -10.37 -4.55 20.23
N ALA A 53 -10.97 -3.41 19.94
CA ALA A 53 -12.13 -3.29 19.05
C ALA A 53 -11.74 -2.89 17.63
N GLY A 54 -10.63 -2.17 17.45
CA GLY A 54 -10.09 -1.80 16.15
C GLY A 54 -8.64 -1.33 16.24
N MET A 55 -7.95 -1.36 15.12
CA MET A 55 -6.55 -0.93 15.03
C MET A 55 -6.23 -0.32 13.67
N ALA A 56 -5.16 0.47 13.62
CA ALA A 56 -4.50 0.91 12.41
C ALA A 56 -2.99 0.94 12.64
N LEU A 57 -2.23 0.42 11.69
CA LEU A 57 -0.78 0.60 11.66
C LEU A 57 -0.47 1.92 10.95
N LEU A 58 0.19 2.84 11.64
CA LEU A 58 0.63 4.13 11.11
C LEU A 58 2.07 4.02 10.64
N VAL A 59 2.23 3.74 9.36
CA VAL A 59 3.54 3.58 8.72
C VAL A 59 4.10 4.97 8.36
N PRO A 60 5.30 5.35 8.81
CA PRO A 60 5.89 6.64 8.46
C PRO A 60 6.19 6.71 6.96
N ALA A 61 5.80 7.82 6.34
CA ALA A 61 6.08 8.14 4.95
C ALA A 61 6.47 9.60 4.81
N THR A 62 7.08 9.95 3.68
CA THR A 62 7.26 11.35 3.26
C THR A 62 6.52 11.57 1.96
N VAL A 63 5.59 12.52 1.94
CA VAL A 63 4.76 12.86 0.79
C VAL A 63 5.16 14.23 0.26
N ARG A 64 5.75 14.29 -0.94
CA ARG A 64 6.32 15.52 -1.55
C ARG A 64 7.19 16.33 -0.56
N GLY A 65 8.06 15.63 0.17
CA GLY A 65 8.94 16.23 1.19
C GLY A 65 8.29 16.54 2.54
N LYS A 66 6.98 16.29 2.73
CA LYS A 66 6.29 16.48 4.01
C LYS A 66 6.09 15.16 4.76
N PRO A 67 6.39 15.08 6.07
CA PRO A 67 6.12 13.88 6.85
C PRO A 67 4.62 13.53 6.88
N ALA A 68 4.31 12.25 6.76
CA ALA A 68 2.96 11.72 6.80
C ALA A 68 2.92 10.32 7.43
N TYR A 69 1.71 9.86 7.73
CA TYR A 69 1.42 8.47 8.05
C TYR A 69 0.59 7.83 6.95
N TYR A 70 0.99 6.63 6.54
CA TYR A 70 0.16 5.73 5.77
C TYR A 70 -0.60 4.80 6.73
N GLY A 71 -1.92 4.80 6.64
CA GLY A 71 -2.79 3.89 7.37
C GLY A 71 -2.79 2.51 6.73
N TYR A 72 -2.05 1.57 7.31
CA TYR A 72 -2.00 0.19 6.88
C TYR A 72 -2.78 -0.73 7.83
N ALA A 73 -3.31 -1.83 7.30
CA ALA A 73 -4.09 -2.83 8.04
C ALA A 73 -5.16 -2.22 8.96
N VAL A 74 -5.87 -1.20 8.46
CA VAL A 74 -6.91 -0.49 9.20
C VAL A 74 -8.13 -1.40 9.33
N CYS A 75 -8.44 -1.84 10.55
CA CYS A 75 -9.51 -2.83 10.74
C CYS A 75 -10.31 -2.63 12.03
N THR A 76 -11.50 -3.24 12.04
CA THR A 76 -12.42 -3.26 13.18
C THR A 76 -12.92 -4.68 13.35
N ALA A 77 -12.82 -5.18 14.58
CA ALA A 77 -13.29 -6.51 14.96
C ALA A 77 -14.76 -6.68 14.54
N GLU A 78 -15.12 -7.84 14.00
CA GLU A 78 -16.44 -8.05 13.37
C GLU A 78 -17.60 -7.68 14.31
N LYS A 79 -17.56 -8.14 15.56
CA LYS A 79 -18.57 -7.85 16.58
C LYS A 79 -18.64 -6.37 17.01
N HIS A 80 -17.67 -5.56 16.60
CA HIS A 80 -17.58 -4.13 16.88
C HIS A 80 -17.87 -3.24 15.65
N ARG A 81 -18.12 -3.83 14.48
CA ARG A 81 -18.51 -3.09 13.28
C ARG A 81 -19.82 -2.35 13.49
N LYS A 82 -20.00 -1.24 12.76
CA LYS A 82 -21.20 -0.35 12.82
C LYS A 82 -21.46 0.29 14.20
N LYS A 83 -20.51 0.22 15.14
CA LYS A 83 -20.58 0.88 16.48
C LYS A 83 -19.76 2.18 16.57
N GLY A 84 -19.29 2.70 15.44
CA GLY A 84 -18.49 3.94 15.39
C GLY A 84 -16.99 3.77 15.68
N VAL A 85 -16.50 2.54 15.90
CA VAL A 85 -15.09 2.24 16.22
C VAL A 85 -14.11 2.79 15.19
N CYS A 86 -14.31 2.52 13.90
CA CYS A 86 -13.42 3.02 12.84
C CYS A 86 -13.40 4.55 12.78
N ARG A 87 -14.55 5.21 12.98
CA ARG A 87 -14.63 6.68 13.05
C ARG A 87 -13.83 7.22 14.23
N ALA A 88 -14.05 6.68 15.43
CA ALA A 88 -13.35 7.10 16.64
C ALA A 88 -11.83 6.92 16.49
N LEU A 89 -11.39 5.80 15.92
CA LEU A 89 -9.98 5.55 15.60
C LEU A 89 -9.39 6.64 14.70
N HIS A 90 -10.08 7.03 13.62
CA HIS A 90 -9.61 8.07 12.71
C HIS A 90 -9.62 9.46 13.32
N GLU A 91 -10.63 9.81 14.12
CA GLU A 91 -10.68 11.10 14.83
C GLU A 91 -9.47 11.30 15.75
N GLU A 92 -8.95 10.22 16.34
CA GLU A 92 -7.73 10.24 17.16
C GLU A 92 -6.46 10.29 16.30
N ILE A 93 -6.41 9.53 15.20
CA ILE A 93 -5.32 9.61 14.22
C ILE A 93 -5.19 11.03 13.65
N PHE A 94 -6.31 11.70 13.35
CA PHE A 94 -6.31 13.07 12.86
C PHE A 94 -5.76 14.04 13.91
N ARG A 95 -6.16 13.88 15.18
CA ARG A 95 -5.62 14.68 16.29
C ARG A 95 -4.12 14.47 16.49
N LEU A 96 -3.64 13.24 16.35
CA LEU A 96 -2.21 12.92 16.35
C LEU A 96 -1.50 13.63 15.20
N CYS A 97 -2.04 13.52 13.98
CA CYS A 97 -1.48 14.15 12.79
C CYS A 97 -1.42 15.68 12.90
N ASP A 98 -2.46 16.31 13.45
CA ASP A 98 -2.49 17.75 13.68
C ASP A 98 -1.45 18.18 14.73
N ALA A 99 -1.32 17.43 15.83
CA ALA A 99 -0.34 17.69 16.88
C ALA A 99 1.10 17.57 16.37
N GLU A 100 1.37 16.57 15.51
CA GLU A 100 2.68 16.32 14.92
C GLU A 100 2.93 17.11 13.63
N LYS A 101 1.94 17.85 13.12
CA LYS A 101 1.98 18.57 11.84
C LYS A 101 2.31 17.63 10.65
N LYS A 102 1.70 16.46 10.63
CA LYS A 102 1.84 15.42 9.60
C LYS A 102 0.56 15.28 8.78
N GLY A 103 0.72 14.79 7.56
CA GLY A 103 -0.42 14.29 6.76
C GLY A 103 -0.80 12.86 7.12
N TYR A 104 -1.97 12.42 6.68
CA TYR A 104 -2.41 11.03 6.77
C TYR A 104 -3.04 10.60 5.46
N PHE A 105 -2.75 9.39 4.98
CA PHE A 105 -3.41 8.82 3.82
C PHE A 105 -3.57 7.31 3.93
N LEU A 106 -4.47 6.75 3.12
CA LEU A 106 -4.65 5.32 2.97
C LEU A 106 -5.20 4.99 1.57
N HIS A 107 -5.04 3.72 1.18
CA HIS A 107 -5.69 3.13 0.02
C HIS A 107 -6.89 2.29 0.50
N PRO A 108 -8.14 2.70 0.23
CA PRO A 108 -9.29 1.89 0.59
C PRO A 108 -9.34 0.59 -0.22
N ALA A 109 -9.59 -0.53 0.44
CA ALA A 109 -9.64 -1.85 -0.20
C ALA A 109 -10.80 -2.04 -1.21
N ASP A 110 -11.88 -1.27 -1.07
CA ASP A 110 -13.03 -1.32 -1.97
C ASP A 110 -13.70 0.05 -2.15
N THR A 111 -14.52 0.15 -3.20
CA THR A 111 -15.18 1.40 -3.61
C THR A 111 -16.17 1.94 -2.57
N GLY A 112 -16.78 1.07 -1.75
CA GLY A 112 -17.72 1.47 -0.69
C GLY A 112 -17.04 2.20 0.47
N LEU A 113 -15.74 1.94 0.70
CA LEU A 113 -14.97 2.57 1.78
C LEU A 113 -14.65 4.04 1.50
N PHE A 114 -14.59 4.48 0.24
CA PHE A 114 -14.32 5.89 -0.10
C PHE A 114 -15.36 6.82 0.50
N ALA A 115 -16.65 6.49 0.36
CA ALA A 115 -17.74 7.28 0.93
C ALA A 115 -17.68 7.28 2.48
N MET A 116 -17.29 6.16 3.08
CA MET A 116 -17.11 6.06 4.53
C MET A 116 -16.00 7.00 5.02
N TYR A 117 -14.80 6.93 4.41
CA TYR A 117 -13.66 7.78 4.78
C TYR A 117 -13.94 9.26 4.49
N ALA A 118 -14.65 9.58 3.41
CA ALA A 118 -15.10 10.95 3.14
C ALA A 118 -16.02 11.47 4.26
N GLY A 119 -16.89 10.61 4.79
CA GLY A 119 -17.72 10.90 5.96
C GLY A 119 -16.94 11.09 7.27
N PHE A 120 -15.64 10.77 7.31
CA PHE A 120 -14.74 11.08 8.43
C PHE A 120 -14.03 12.43 8.25
N GLY A 121 -14.10 13.04 7.07
CA GLY A 121 -13.41 14.29 6.74
C GLY A 121 -12.18 14.11 5.85
N MET A 122 -11.89 12.88 5.40
CA MET A 122 -10.84 12.64 4.41
C MET A 122 -11.29 13.07 3.02
N ARG A 123 -10.36 13.39 2.14
CA ARG A 123 -10.61 13.80 0.76
C ARG A 123 -9.89 12.89 -0.21
N LEU A 124 -10.44 12.76 -1.42
CA LEU A 124 -9.73 12.14 -2.52
C LEU A 124 -8.43 12.91 -2.75
N CYS A 125 -7.30 12.22 -2.65
CA CYS A 125 -5.98 12.83 -2.90
C CYS A 125 -5.22 12.14 -4.04
N GLY A 126 -5.79 11.15 -4.71
CA GLY A 126 -5.20 10.52 -5.89
C GLY A 126 -6.16 9.54 -6.58
N GLY A 127 -5.94 9.34 -7.87
CA GLY A 127 -6.72 8.44 -8.71
C GLY A 127 -5.85 7.48 -9.51
N CYS A 128 -6.47 6.41 -10.00
CA CYS A 128 -5.83 5.51 -10.95
C CYS A 128 -6.72 5.18 -12.17
N ARG A 129 -6.05 4.73 -13.23
CA ARG A 129 -6.58 3.99 -14.38
C ARG A 129 -5.88 2.64 -14.41
N TYR A 130 -6.49 1.67 -15.07
CA TYR A 130 -5.82 0.41 -15.39
C TYR A 130 -5.63 0.30 -16.89
N ALA A 131 -4.46 -0.17 -17.31
CA ALA A 131 -4.22 -0.59 -18.68
C ALA A 131 -3.91 -2.09 -18.70
N GLU A 132 -4.54 -2.78 -19.64
CA GLU A 132 -4.34 -4.20 -19.86
C GLU A 132 -3.71 -4.40 -21.23
N TYR A 133 -2.59 -5.11 -21.24
CA TYR A 133 -1.81 -5.40 -22.42
C TYR A 133 -1.80 -6.91 -22.63
N ALA A 134 -2.66 -7.38 -23.54
CA ALA A 134 -2.63 -8.75 -24.02
C ALA A 134 -1.46 -8.92 -25.00
N TYR A 135 -0.64 -9.94 -24.79
CA TYR A 135 0.51 -10.26 -25.62
C TYR A 135 0.34 -11.65 -26.22
N SER A 136 0.11 -11.72 -27.53
CA SER A 136 -0.20 -12.98 -28.24
C SER A 136 1.04 -13.83 -28.62
N GLY A 137 2.22 -13.55 -28.05
CA GLY A 137 3.49 -14.23 -28.37
C GLY A 137 4.07 -13.92 -29.76
N VAL A 138 3.28 -13.39 -30.70
CA VAL A 138 3.73 -12.93 -32.01
C VAL A 138 4.40 -11.56 -31.87
N GLY A 139 5.73 -11.50 -32.01
CA GLY A 139 6.50 -10.25 -31.94
C GLY A 139 7.12 -9.96 -30.57
N LEU A 140 7.46 -10.98 -29.79
CA LEU A 140 8.45 -10.81 -28.72
C LEU A 140 9.74 -10.28 -29.35
N LEU A 141 10.15 -9.08 -28.95
CA LEU A 141 11.43 -8.52 -29.36
C LEU A 141 12.51 -9.44 -28.80
N THR A 142 13.24 -10.12 -29.70
CA THR A 142 14.35 -11.01 -29.31
C THR A 142 15.43 -10.26 -28.53
N ASP A 143 15.51 -8.96 -28.78
CA ASP A 143 16.51 -8.05 -28.21
C ASP A 143 15.93 -7.20 -27.07
N ALA A 144 14.75 -7.57 -26.53
CA ALA A 144 14.18 -6.82 -25.41
C ALA A 144 15.15 -6.85 -24.20
N PRO A 145 15.28 -5.73 -23.47
CA PRO A 145 16.24 -5.62 -22.38
C PRO A 145 15.98 -6.70 -21.32
N LYS A 146 17.06 -7.25 -20.78
CA LYS A 146 16.99 -8.23 -19.68
C LYS A 146 16.97 -7.48 -18.35
N PRO A 147 15.90 -7.57 -17.56
CA PRO A 147 15.90 -7.01 -16.23
C PRO A 147 16.78 -7.83 -15.29
N ARG A 148 17.19 -7.20 -14.19
CA ARG A 148 17.72 -7.89 -13.01
C ARG A 148 16.71 -7.77 -11.86
N HIS A 149 16.94 -8.52 -10.80
CA HIS A 149 16.24 -8.31 -9.53
C HIS A 149 16.45 -6.86 -9.05
N ALA A 150 15.36 -6.16 -8.70
CA ALA A 150 15.46 -4.80 -8.18
C ALA A 150 15.90 -4.82 -6.71
N THR A 151 16.55 -3.75 -6.29
CA THR A 151 17.03 -3.57 -4.92
C THR A 151 16.27 -2.41 -4.27
N ALA A 152 16.36 -2.31 -2.94
CA ALA A 152 15.82 -1.17 -2.21
C ALA A 152 16.42 0.18 -2.70
N ASP A 153 17.66 0.20 -3.19
CA ASP A 153 18.26 1.41 -3.77
C ASP A 153 17.62 1.81 -5.10
N ASP A 154 17.12 0.83 -5.86
CA ASP A 154 16.40 1.12 -7.10
C ASP A 154 15.05 1.75 -6.78
N PHE A 155 14.29 1.19 -5.84
CA PHE A 155 13.03 1.80 -5.37
C PHE A 155 13.24 3.15 -4.68
N ALA A 156 14.38 3.35 -4.02
CA ALA A 156 14.70 4.65 -3.43
C ALA A 156 14.93 5.75 -4.49
N ARG A 157 15.21 5.40 -5.74
CA ARG A 157 15.37 6.35 -6.86
C ARG A 157 14.07 6.68 -7.57
N ASP A 158 12.99 5.95 -7.29
CA ASP A 158 11.66 6.23 -7.82
C ASP A 158 11.31 7.71 -7.67
N GLU A 159 10.62 8.30 -8.62
CA GLU A 159 10.24 9.72 -8.61
C GLU A 159 8.82 9.93 -8.07
N SER A 160 8.19 8.91 -7.50
CA SER A 160 6.87 9.04 -6.89
C SER A 160 6.83 10.10 -5.80
N ASP A 161 5.61 10.57 -5.57
CA ASP A 161 5.35 11.58 -4.56
C ASP A 161 5.53 11.05 -3.14
N VAL A 162 5.69 9.73 -2.95
CA VAL A 162 5.73 9.08 -1.63
C VAL A 162 7.02 8.33 -1.43
N ARG A 163 7.71 8.63 -0.33
CA ARG A 163 8.92 7.95 0.08
C ARG A 163 8.67 7.14 1.34
N TRP A 164 9.16 5.91 1.31
CA TRP A 164 9.05 4.95 2.40
C TRP A 164 10.39 4.80 3.13
N GLY A 165 10.32 4.29 4.37
CA GLY A 165 11.52 3.93 5.12
C GLY A 165 12.28 2.78 4.47
N ARG A 166 13.60 2.72 4.71
CA ARG A 166 14.49 1.72 4.10
C ARG A 166 14.04 0.27 4.30
N GLY A 167 13.59 -0.09 5.50
CA GLY A 167 13.16 -1.47 5.80
C GLY A 167 11.97 -1.93 4.93
N LEU A 168 11.06 -1.02 4.60
CA LEU A 168 9.94 -1.31 3.70
C LEU A 168 10.38 -1.46 2.24
N LEU A 169 11.37 -0.69 1.79
CA LEU A 169 11.97 -0.88 0.46
C LEU A 169 12.71 -2.21 0.35
N GLU A 170 13.35 -2.66 1.43
CA GLU A 170 14.00 -3.98 1.49
C GLU A 170 12.97 -5.11 1.47
N TYR A 171 11.90 -4.97 2.25
CA TYR A 171 10.78 -5.91 2.21
C TYR A 171 10.16 -6.01 0.81
N ALA A 172 9.90 -4.88 0.14
CA ALA A 172 9.37 -4.88 -1.23
C ALA A 172 10.36 -5.46 -2.26
N ALA A 173 11.67 -5.36 -1.99
CA ALA A 173 12.71 -5.95 -2.81
C ALA A 173 12.83 -7.47 -2.63
N GLU A 174 12.09 -8.11 -1.72
CA GLU A 174 12.08 -9.56 -1.51
C GLU A 174 10.67 -10.11 -1.74
N PRO A 175 10.22 -10.21 -3.01
CA PRO A 175 8.89 -10.71 -3.33
C PRO A 175 8.72 -12.17 -2.90
N ASP A 176 7.47 -12.57 -2.69
CA ASP A 176 7.10 -13.96 -2.45
C ASP A 176 7.28 -14.85 -3.70
N GLU A 177 6.88 -16.12 -3.62
CA GLU A 177 7.05 -17.10 -4.71
C GLU A 177 6.40 -16.67 -6.04
N ASN A 178 5.32 -15.88 -6.00
CA ASN A 178 4.59 -15.43 -7.19
C ASN A 178 4.91 -13.99 -7.58
N GLY A 179 5.59 -13.26 -6.70
CA GLY A 179 5.94 -11.88 -6.90
C GLY A 179 7.15 -11.71 -7.82
N ILE A 180 7.15 -10.61 -8.56
CA ILE A 180 8.29 -10.14 -9.33
C ILE A 180 8.74 -8.78 -8.80
N CYS A 181 10.04 -8.55 -8.89
CA CYS A 181 10.66 -7.31 -8.49
C CYS A 181 11.84 -7.05 -9.41
N LEU A 182 11.62 -6.24 -10.44
CA LEU A 182 12.51 -6.17 -11.61
C LEU A 182 12.94 -4.73 -11.88
N CYS A 183 14.23 -4.58 -12.20
CA CYS A 183 14.86 -3.33 -12.62
C CYS A 183 15.51 -3.54 -14.00
N PHE A 184 15.10 -2.72 -14.96
CA PHE A 184 15.63 -2.71 -16.31
C PHE A 184 16.91 -1.87 -16.40
N PRO A 185 17.78 -2.11 -17.41
CA PRO A 185 19.07 -1.41 -17.53
C PRO A 185 18.98 0.11 -17.63
N ASP A 186 17.86 0.64 -18.13
CA ASP A 186 17.57 2.07 -18.24
C ASP A 186 16.91 2.67 -16.98
N GLY A 187 16.71 1.85 -15.95
CA GLY A 187 16.12 2.26 -14.67
C GLY A 187 14.60 2.06 -14.58
N ALA A 188 13.95 1.51 -15.60
CA ALA A 188 12.53 1.18 -15.48
C ALA A 188 12.30 0.07 -14.43
N LEU A 189 11.22 0.17 -13.68
CA LEU A 189 10.91 -0.73 -12.56
C LEU A 189 9.55 -1.40 -12.76
N ALA A 190 9.46 -2.67 -12.36
CA ALA A 190 8.22 -3.43 -12.30
C ALA A 190 8.17 -4.25 -11.02
N TYR A 191 7.08 -4.10 -10.28
CA TYR A 191 6.76 -4.92 -9.12
C TYR A 191 5.30 -5.36 -9.20
N GLY A 192 5.04 -6.63 -8.88
CA GLY A 192 3.71 -7.20 -8.99
C GLY A 192 3.73 -8.70 -8.84
N GLU A 193 2.63 -9.34 -9.19
CA GLU A 193 2.41 -10.77 -8.99
C GLU A 193 1.92 -11.46 -10.27
N LYS A 194 2.44 -12.66 -10.51
CA LYS A 194 1.94 -13.53 -11.56
C LYS A 194 0.90 -14.50 -11.01
N ARG A 195 -0.31 -14.49 -11.58
CA ARG A 195 -1.37 -15.46 -11.28
C ARG A 195 -1.85 -16.12 -12.57
N GLY A 196 -1.52 -17.39 -12.74
CA GLY A 196 -1.84 -18.13 -13.97
C GLY A 196 -1.15 -17.50 -15.18
N ASP A 197 -1.93 -17.02 -16.15
CA ASP A 197 -1.42 -16.39 -17.38
C ASP A 197 -1.34 -14.84 -17.31
N ALA A 198 -1.76 -14.25 -16.19
CA ALA A 198 -1.78 -12.81 -16.00
C ALA A 198 -0.68 -12.35 -15.04
N LEU A 199 0.02 -11.29 -15.40
CA LEU A 199 0.93 -10.55 -14.54
C LEU A 199 0.26 -9.22 -14.16
N THR A 200 -0.02 -9.01 -12.88
CA THR A 200 -0.58 -7.75 -12.38
C THR A 200 0.52 -6.95 -11.71
N LEU A 201 0.81 -5.76 -12.25
CA LEU A 201 1.79 -4.85 -11.68
C LEU A 201 1.10 -3.94 -10.65
N SER A 202 1.50 -4.10 -9.38
CA SER A 202 1.12 -3.21 -8.29
C SER A 202 1.87 -1.87 -8.38
N PHE A 203 3.12 -1.92 -8.87
CA PHE A 203 3.99 -0.77 -9.10
C PHE A 203 4.70 -0.89 -10.45
N SER A 204 4.77 0.22 -11.19
CA SER A 204 5.54 0.31 -12.42
C SER A 204 6.05 1.72 -12.67
N GLN A 205 7.31 1.87 -13.03
CA GLN A 205 7.92 3.15 -13.35
C GLN A 205 8.67 3.07 -14.68
N GLY A 206 8.43 4.02 -15.59
CA GLY A 206 9.18 4.11 -16.85
C GLY A 206 9.01 2.94 -17.81
N LEU A 207 7.98 2.10 -17.65
CA LEU A 207 7.74 0.97 -18.54
C LEU A 207 7.33 1.44 -19.94
N CYS A 208 7.92 0.82 -20.96
CA CYS A 208 7.57 0.99 -22.36
C CYS A 208 7.20 -0.35 -22.98
N ARG A 209 6.89 -0.37 -24.28
CA ARG A 209 6.47 -1.58 -24.99
C ARG A 209 7.54 -2.67 -24.95
N GLU A 210 8.81 -2.30 -25.05
CA GLU A 210 9.96 -3.19 -25.00
C GLU A 210 10.04 -3.89 -23.63
N HIS A 211 9.83 -3.13 -22.54
CA HIS A 211 9.78 -3.68 -21.19
C HIS A 211 8.62 -4.66 -21.01
N LEU A 212 7.43 -4.32 -21.50
CA LEU A 212 6.27 -5.23 -21.42
C LEU A 212 6.50 -6.52 -22.20
N SER A 213 7.16 -6.42 -23.36
CA SER A 213 7.55 -7.59 -24.14
C SER A 213 8.53 -8.49 -23.37
N ALA A 214 9.51 -7.88 -22.68
CA ALA A 214 10.44 -8.62 -21.82
C ALA A 214 9.73 -9.30 -20.65
N LEU A 215 8.79 -8.61 -19.98
CA LEU A 215 7.99 -9.17 -18.88
C LEU A 215 7.19 -10.38 -19.33
N CYS A 216 6.47 -10.30 -20.46
CA CYS A 216 5.71 -11.42 -21.00
C CYS A 216 6.59 -12.64 -21.30
N ARG A 217 7.78 -12.42 -21.88
CA ARG A 217 8.74 -13.48 -22.20
C ARG A 217 9.32 -14.13 -20.94
N ASP A 218 9.84 -13.32 -20.02
CA ASP A 218 10.65 -13.80 -18.90
C ASP A 218 9.77 -14.40 -17.80
N THR A 219 8.53 -13.92 -17.66
CA THR A 219 7.56 -14.50 -16.74
C THR A 219 6.68 -15.55 -17.40
N ALA A 220 6.73 -15.72 -18.73
CA ALA A 220 5.80 -16.56 -19.50
C ALA A 220 4.33 -16.26 -19.17
N CYS A 221 3.94 -14.98 -19.25
CA CYS A 221 2.56 -14.53 -19.12
C CYS A 221 2.02 -14.03 -20.48
N GLY A 222 0.75 -14.29 -20.74
CA GLY A 222 0.04 -13.83 -21.93
C GLY A 222 -0.58 -12.44 -21.75
N THR A 223 -0.73 -11.95 -20.52
CA THR A 223 -1.31 -10.62 -20.25
C THR A 223 -0.57 -9.89 -19.14
N VAL A 224 -0.29 -8.60 -19.35
CA VAL A 224 0.20 -7.69 -18.31
C VAL A 224 -0.86 -6.65 -18.02
N LYS A 225 -1.33 -6.61 -16.78
CA LYS A 225 -2.20 -5.56 -16.27
C LYS A 225 -1.36 -4.62 -15.42
N MET A 226 -1.42 -3.32 -15.70
CA MET A 226 -0.70 -2.31 -14.93
C MET A 226 -1.64 -1.20 -14.47
N ARG A 227 -1.29 -0.61 -13.32
CA ARG A 227 -1.91 0.62 -12.84
C ARG A 227 -1.22 1.81 -13.49
N LEU A 228 -2.02 2.75 -14.00
CA LEU A 228 -1.59 4.03 -14.52
C LEU A 228 -2.16 5.12 -13.61
N ASN A 229 -1.34 6.05 -13.16
CA ASN A 229 -1.85 7.17 -12.37
C ASN A 229 -2.78 8.06 -13.22
N GLY A 230 -3.93 8.46 -12.65
CA GLY A 230 -4.89 9.34 -13.34
C GLY A 230 -6.27 9.42 -12.68
N ASP A 231 -7.03 10.46 -12.98
CA ASP A 231 -8.16 10.90 -12.14
C ASP A 231 -9.49 10.14 -12.34
N ASP A 232 -9.53 9.05 -13.12
CA ASP A 232 -10.79 8.42 -13.51
C ASP A 232 -11.39 7.53 -12.41
N THR A 233 -10.55 6.85 -11.63
CA THR A 233 -11.00 5.96 -10.54
C THR A 233 -10.42 6.43 -9.22
N PRO A 234 -11.26 6.74 -8.20
CA PRO A 234 -10.78 7.05 -6.88
C PRO A 234 -9.85 5.96 -6.36
N TYR A 235 -8.69 6.38 -5.86
CA TYR A 235 -7.66 5.45 -5.44
C TYR A 235 -7.20 5.74 -4.02
N LEU A 236 -7.13 7.02 -3.64
CA LEU A 236 -6.50 7.44 -2.40
C LEU A 236 -7.35 8.39 -1.58
N MET A 237 -7.40 8.17 -0.28
CA MET A 237 -8.03 9.09 0.67
C MET A 237 -6.97 9.70 1.58
N GLY A 238 -7.04 11.01 1.80
CA GLY A 238 -6.07 11.77 2.59
C GLY A 238 -6.71 12.76 3.57
N TYR A 239 -6.00 13.03 4.67
CA TYR A 239 -6.29 14.05 5.67
C TYR A 239 -5.05 14.92 5.89
N ASN A 240 -5.24 16.24 6.00
CA ASN A 240 -4.17 17.22 6.15
C ASN A 240 -3.04 17.08 5.10
N LEU A 241 -3.42 16.67 3.88
CA LEU A 241 -2.55 16.60 2.72
C LEU A 241 -3.01 17.67 1.73
N PRO A 242 -2.18 18.68 1.41
CA PRO A 242 -2.52 19.72 0.46
C PRO A 242 -2.28 19.29 -1.00
N PHE A 243 -2.17 17.98 -1.26
CA PHE A 243 -1.71 17.44 -2.53
C PHE A 243 -2.89 16.85 -3.28
N GLU A 244 -3.42 17.60 -4.23
CA GLU A 244 -4.27 17.05 -5.28
C GLU A 244 -3.39 16.19 -6.21
N ASN A 245 -3.96 15.09 -6.71
CA ASN A 245 -3.34 14.17 -7.66
C ASN A 245 -1.99 13.63 -7.18
N LEU A 246 -1.98 13.07 -5.97
CA LEU A 246 -0.85 12.37 -5.41
C LEU A 246 -0.58 11.10 -6.21
N HIS A 247 0.59 11.04 -6.83
CA HIS A 247 1.10 9.86 -7.52
C HIS A 247 1.75 8.95 -6.49
N ILE A 248 0.94 8.04 -5.95
CA ILE A 248 1.46 6.92 -5.17
C ILE A 248 1.38 5.70 -6.08
N ASP A 249 2.53 5.29 -6.58
CA ASP A 249 2.66 3.93 -7.07
C ASP A 249 2.86 3.07 -5.82
N PHE A 250 1.79 2.37 -5.43
CA PHE A 250 1.85 1.48 -4.28
C PHE A 250 2.78 0.33 -4.61
N THR A 251 3.92 0.29 -3.93
CA THR A 251 4.40 -0.99 -3.42
C THR A 251 3.55 -1.36 -2.20
N PHE A 252 3.49 -2.66 -1.90
CA PHE A 252 2.78 -3.36 -0.81
C PHE A 252 1.46 -4.05 -1.18
N GLU A 253 1.46 -5.34 -0.82
CA GLU A 253 0.70 -6.53 -1.26
C GLU A 253 1.03 -7.03 -2.68
#